data_AF-A0A6V7P7S2-F1
#
_entry.id   AF-A0A6V7P7S2-F1
#
_cell.length_a   1.000
_cell.length_b   1.000
_cell.length_c   1.000
_cell.angle_alpha   90.00
_cell.angle_beta   90.00
_cell.angle_gamma   90.00
#
_symmetry.space_group_name_H-M   'P 1'
#
loop_
_entity.id
_entity.type
_entity.pdbx_description
1 polymer ?
#
loop_
_entity_poly.entity_id
_entity_poly.type
_entity_poly.pdbx_seq_one_letter_code
_entity_poly.pdbx_strand_id
1 'polypeptide(L)'
;MGLILASKYDPSTTVASLKEIILARWPQDKEIAPKTINDLKLINAGRILENNRTLAESRVLVGEVPGGVITMHVVVRPPQFDKNNAKQPTKTLGRTDVNAPFCDA
;
A
#
# COMPACT_ATOMS: atom_id res chain seq x y z
N MET A 1 7.34 0.32 6.31
CA MET A 1 7.38 1.65 5.65
C MET A 1 8.84 2.08 5.59
N GLY A 2 9.33 2.47 4.43
CA GLY A 2 10.69 3.01 4.24
C GLY A 2 10.65 4.50 3.89
N LEU A 3 11.76 5.20 4.10
CA LEU A 3 11.95 6.60 3.66
C LEU A 3 13.04 6.64 2.60
N ILE A 4 12.87 7.49 1.59
CA ILE A 4 13.86 7.73 0.54
C ILE A 4 14.07 9.24 0.38
N LEU A 5 15.30 9.62 0.02
CA LEU A 5 15.65 11.01 -0.26
C LEU A 5 15.53 11.27 -1.76
N ALA A 6 14.55 12.09 -2.16
CA ALA A 6 14.32 12.37 -3.58
C ALA A 6 15.47 13.18 -4.20
N SER A 7 16.23 13.93 -3.40
CA SER A 7 17.42 14.67 -3.85
C SER A 7 18.56 13.80 -4.38
N LYS A 8 18.52 12.47 -4.12
CA LYS A 8 19.50 11.52 -4.67
C LYS A 8 19.18 11.07 -6.10
N TYR A 9 18.03 11.48 -6.64
CA TYR A 9 17.55 11.05 -7.95
C TYR A 9 17.35 12.26 -8.87
N ASP A 10 17.47 12.03 -10.18
CA ASP A 10 17.31 13.09 -11.17
C ASP A 10 15.84 13.59 -11.19
N PRO A 11 15.57 14.90 -11.20
CA PRO A 11 14.21 15.44 -11.23
C PRO A 11 13.37 14.96 -12.42
N SER A 12 13.99 14.61 -13.55
CA SER A 12 13.33 14.06 -14.75
C SER A 12 12.97 12.58 -14.62
N THR A 13 13.49 11.89 -13.60
CA THR A 13 13.17 10.48 -13.34
C THR A 13 11.68 10.34 -13.10
N THR A 14 11.04 9.34 -13.71
CA THR A 14 9.63 9.06 -13.44
C THR A 14 9.46 8.35 -12.11
N VAL A 15 8.29 8.50 -11.49
CA VAL A 15 7.90 7.75 -10.30
C VAL A 15 7.96 6.23 -10.56
N ALA A 16 7.62 5.78 -11.77
CA ALA A 16 7.77 4.39 -12.18
C ALA A 16 9.23 3.91 -12.12
N SER A 17 10.15 4.63 -12.77
CA SER A 17 11.57 4.28 -12.77
C SER A 17 12.17 4.31 -11.36
N LEU A 18 11.74 5.24 -10.51
CA LEU A 18 12.16 5.27 -9.11
C LEU A 18 11.69 4.01 -8.36
N LYS A 19 10.45 3.56 -8.58
CA LYS A 19 9.93 2.31 -8.00
C LYS A 19 10.72 1.09 -8.49
N GLU A 20 11.16 1.05 -9.74
CA GLU A 20 12.02 -0.02 -10.25
C GLU A 20 13.37 -0.04 -9.55
N ILE A 21 14.00 1.13 -9.35
CA ILE A 21 15.27 1.23 -8.61
C ILE A 21 15.10 0.72 -7.18
N ILE A 22 14.00 1.10 -6.53
CA ILE A 22 13.68 0.66 -5.17
C ILE A 22 13.43 -0.85 -5.12
N LEU A 23 12.70 -1.41 -6.09
CA LEU A 23 12.43 -2.84 -6.22
C LEU A 23 13.74 -3.63 -6.37
N ALA A 24 14.65 -3.16 -7.22
CA ALA A 24 15.94 -3.80 -7.46
C ALA A 24 16.88 -3.74 -6.24
N ARG A 25 16.77 -2.69 -5.43
CA ARG A 25 17.60 -2.48 -4.23
C ARG A 25 16.87 -2.83 -2.94
N TRP A 26 15.76 -3.57 -3.05
CA TRP A 26 14.92 -3.84 -1.89
C TRP A 26 15.72 -4.64 -0.84
N PRO A 27 15.70 -4.20 0.44
CA PRO A 27 16.38 -4.91 1.51
C PRO A 27 15.85 -6.35 1.64
N GLN A 28 16.76 -7.31 1.52
CA GLN A 28 16.43 -8.75 1.55
C GLN A 28 16.10 -9.25 2.96
N ASP A 29 16.40 -8.47 4.00
CA ASP A 29 16.09 -8.73 5.40
C ASP A 29 14.63 -8.40 5.79
N LYS A 30 13.80 -7.93 4.85
CA LYS A 30 12.39 -7.60 5.11
C LYS A 30 11.46 -8.78 4.80
N GLU A 31 10.67 -9.20 5.78
CA GLU A 31 9.61 -10.20 5.61
C GLU A 31 8.59 -9.82 4.53
N ILE A 32 8.34 -8.52 4.35
CA ILE A 32 7.44 -7.99 3.32
C ILE A 32 8.29 -7.38 2.19
N ALA A 33 8.39 -8.11 1.08
CA ALA A 33 9.07 -7.68 -0.14
C ALA A 33 8.06 -7.40 -1.27
N PRO A 34 8.18 -6.27 -1.98
CA PRO A 34 7.41 -6.01 -3.19
C PRO A 34 7.82 -7.01 -4.28
N LYS A 35 6.86 -7.49 -5.07
CA LYS A 35 7.15 -8.34 -6.25
C LYS A 35 7.20 -7.50 -7.52
N THR A 36 6.38 -6.46 -7.58
CA THR A 36 6.23 -5.58 -8.73
C THR A 36 6.20 -4.11 -8.30
N ILE A 37 6.37 -3.20 -9.26
CA ILE A 37 6.25 -1.76 -9.01
C ILE A 37 4.85 -1.34 -8.51
N ASN A 38 3.82 -2.15 -8.77
CA ASN A 38 2.45 -1.89 -8.34
C ASN A 38 2.25 -2.17 -6.85
N ASP A 39 3.10 -3.01 -6.25
CA ASP A 39 3.14 -3.26 -4.82
C ASP A 39 3.74 -2.07 -4.06
N LEU A 40 4.41 -1.15 -4.77
CA LEU A 40 5.03 0.04 -4.22
C LEU A 40 4.14 1.28 -4.38
N LYS A 41 3.90 1.97 -3.27
CA LYS A 41 3.32 3.31 -3.26
C LYS A 41 4.36 4.31 -2.76
N LEU A 42 4.58 5.35 -3.57
CA LEU A 42 5.39 6.50 -3.17
C LEU A 42 4.46 7.59 -2.67
N ILE A 43 4.76 8.15 -1.50
CA ILE A 43 3.95 9.16 -0.85
C ILE A 43 4.84 10.36 -0.54
N ASN A 44 4.41 11.56 -0.94
CA ASN A 44 5.07 12.83 -0.65
C ASN A 44 4.05 13.81 -0.04
N ALA A 45 4.36 14.39 1.12
CA ALA A 45 3.48 15.32 1.83
C ALA A 45 2.00 14.87 1.91
N GLY A 46 1.76 13.58 2.17
CA GLY A 46 0.41 13.00 2.26
C GLY A 46 -0.26 12.66 0.92
N ARG A 47 0.38 12.93 -0.22
CA ARG A 47 -0.14 12.57 -1.56
C ARG A 47 0.57 11.33 -2.11
N ILE A 48 -0.21 10.36 -2.59
CA ILE A 48 0.34 9.23 -3.35
C ILE A 48 0.76 9.74 -4.73
N LEU A 49 1.98 9.42 -5.15
CA LEU A 49 2.54 9.84 -6.43
C LEU A 49 2.09 8.93 -7.58
N GLU A 50 1.79 9.55 -8.71
CA GLU A 50 1.38 8.89 -9.96
C GLU A 50 2.60 8.43 -10.76
N ASN A 51 2.55 7.22 -11.32
CA ASN A 51 3.69 6.58 -12.01
C ASN A 51 4.17 7.33 -13.26
N ASN A 52 3.25 8.02 -13.95
CA ASN A 52 3.50 8.76 -15.18
C ASN A 52 4.10 10.15 -14.95
N ARG A 53 4.20 10.61 -13.70
CA ARG A 53 4.82 11.89 -13.37
C ARG A 53 6.30 11.74 -13.08
N THR A 54 7.03 12.82 -13.32
CA THR A 54 8.43 12.96 -12.94
C THR A 54 8.58 13.32 -11.46
N LEU A 55 9.79 13.15 -10.91
CA LEU A 55 10.12 13.57 -9.55
C LEU A 55 9.99 15.08 -9.36
N ALA A 56 10.22 15.88 -10.41
CA ALA A 56 10.00 17.31 -10.42
C ALA A 56 8.50 17.68 -10.29
N GLU A 57 7.64 17.02 -11.06
CA GLU A 57 6.19 17.28 -11.07
C GLU A 57 5.47 16.73 -9.83
N SER A 58 6.11 15.81 -9.12
CA SER A 58 5.60 15.22 -7.88
C SER A 58 6.11 15.92 -6.61
N ARG A 59 6.94 16.97 -6.76
CA ARG A 59 7.31 17.86 -5.65
C ARG A 59 6.08 18.62 -5.19
N VAL A 60 5.92 18.73 -3.89
CA VAL A 60 4.83 19.50 -3.28
C VAL A 60 5.45 20.82 -2.86
N LEU A 61 5.03 21.91 -3.51
CA LEU A 61 5.55 23.27 -3.29
C LEU A 61 5.24 23.83 -1.90
N VAL A 62 4.41 23.15 -1.10
CA VAL A 62 4.02 23.60 0.24
C VAL A 62 5.16 23.37 1.22
N GLY A 63 5.87 24.44 1.56
CA GLY A 63 6.94 24.42 2.58
C GLY A 63 8.30 23.93 2.06
N GLU A 64 8.49 23.81 0.74
CA GLU A 64 9.75 23.39 0.15
C GLU A 64 10.76 24.57 0.20
N VAL A 65 11.72 24.49 1.11
CA VAL A 65 12.80 25.49 1.20
C VAL A 65 13.80 25.21 0.06
N PRO A 66 14.25 26.23 -0.71
CA PRO A 66 15.31 26.05 -1.69
C PRO A 66 16.56 25.41 -1.05
N GLY A 67 16.99 24.25 -1.56
CA GLY A 67 18.09 23.47 -0.98
C GLY A 67 17.67 22.44 0.08
N GLY A 68 16.37 22.35 0.40
CA GLY A 68 15.81 21.36 1.31
C GLY A 68 15.81 19.95 0.73
N VAL A 69 16.03 18.96 1.60
CA VAL A 69 15.95 17.55 1.23
C VAL A 69 14.49 17.10 1.28
N ILE A 70 13.96 16.69 0.13
CA ILE A 70 12.61 16.13 0.04
C ILE A 70 12.67 14.66 0.43
N THR A 71 11.91 14.29 1.46
CA THR A 71 11.81 12.90 1.92
C THR A 71 10.50 12.29 1.43
N MET A 72 10.59 11.23 0.63
CA MET A 72 9.44 10.46 0.17
C MET A 72 9.28 9.18 1.00
N HIS A 73 8.04 8.75 1.19
CA HIS A 73 7.70 7.52 1.91
C HIS A 73 7.41 6.40 0.92
N VAL A 74 8.01 5.23 1.15
CA VAL A 74 7.75 4.00 0.41
C VAL A 74 6.89 3.08 1.26
N VAL A 75 5.72 2.74 0.74
CA VAL A 75 4.81 1.76 1.33
C VAL A 75 4.75 0.55 0.42
N VAL A 76 5.13 -0.62 0.94
CA VAL A 76 4.85 -1.90 0.30
C VAL A 76 3.45 -2.31 0.71
N ARG A 77 2.58 -2.49 -0.28
CA ARG A 77 1.33 -3.20 -0.09
C ARG A 77 1.62 -4.68 -0.31
N PRO A 78 1.39 -5.55 0.67
CA PRO A 78 1.36 -6.98 0.40
C PRO A 78 0.37 -7.23 -0.74
N PRO A 79 0.63 -8.18 -1.65
CA PRO A 79 -0.38 -8.59 -2.62
C PRO A 79 -1.65 -8.89 -1.84
N GLN A 80 -2.75 -8.20 -2.18
CA GLN A 80 -4.03 -8.60 -1.64
C GLN A 80 -4.22 -10.02 -2.13
N PHE A 81 -4.10 -10.98 -1.22
CA PHE A 81 -4.65 -12.30 -1.48
C PHE A 81 -6.12 -12.01 -1.71
N ASP A 82 -6.57 -12.07 -2.96
CA ASP A 82 -7.99 -12.07 -3.28
C ASP A 82 -8.56 -13.29 -2.54
N LYS A 83 -8.99 -13.08 -1.30
CA LYS A 83 -9.88 -13.99 -0.58
C LYS A 83 -11.25 -13.88 -1.24
N ASN A 84 -11.34 -14.20 -2.53
CA ASN A 84 -12.58 -14.60 -3.16
C ASN A 84 -12.82 -16.12 -2.95
N ASN A 85 -12.46 -16.63 -1.76
CA ASN A 85 -13.01 -17.90 -1.26
C ASN A 85 -13.11 -17.92 0.27
N ALA A 86 -13.31 -16.77 0.90
CA ALA A 86 -14.01 -16.75 2.17
C ALA A 86 -15.49 -16.58 1.81
N LYS A 87 -16.17 -17.70 1.57
CA LYS A 87 -17.62 -17.78 1.82
C LYS A 87 -17.82 -17.06 3.15
N GLN A 88 -18.65 -16.02 3.15
CA GLN A 88 -19.14 -15.48 4.41
C GLN A 88 -19.55 -16.68 5.26
N PRO A 89 -19.16 -16.78 6.54
CA PRO A 89 -19.99 -17.53 7.46
C PRO A 89 -21.27 -16.70 7.57
N THR A 90 -22.20 -16.91 6.62
CA THR A 90 -23.61 -16.75 6.92
C THR A 90 -23.80 -17.54 8.19
N LYS A 91 -24.05 -16.84 9.30
CA LYS A 91 -24.49 -17.44 10.54
C LYS A 91 -25.89 -18.00 10.29
N THR A 92 -25.95 -19.11 9.57
CA THR A 92 -27.11 -19.98 9.53
C THR A 92 -26.84 -21.03 10.59
N LEU A 93 -27.10 -20.66 11.84
CA LEU A 93 -27.28 -21.63 12.91
C LEU A 93 -28.61 -22.32 12.64
N GLY A 94 -28.58 -23.31 11.76
CA GLY A 94 -29.66 -24.28 11.61
C GLY A 94 -29.40 -25.42 12.58
N ARG A 95 -30.14 -25.44 13.70
CA ARG A 95 -30.70 -26.67 14.27
C ARG A 95 -31.78 -26.30 15.30
N THR A 96 -33.00 -26.30 14.76
CA THR A 96 -34.21 -26.98 15.24
C THR A 96 -34.37 -27.32 16.72
N ASP A 97 -35.63 -27.13 17.14
CA ASP A 97 -36.38 -27.87 18.19
C ASP A 97 -36.46 -27.25 19.59
N VAL A 98 -37.33 -26.24 19.73
CA VAL A 98 -38.13 -26.04 20.95
C VAL A 98 -39.62 -25.91 20.60
N ASN A 99 -40.17 -26.96 19.99
CA ASN A 99 -41.61 -27.20 20.10
C ASN A 99 -41.81 -27.94 21.43
N ALA A 100 -41.97 -27.17 22.51
CA ALA A 100 -42.43 -27.71 23.78
C ALA A 100 -43.90 -28.11 23.62
N PRO A 101 -44.31 -29.35 24.00
CA PRO A 101 -45.72 -29.67 24.08
C PRO A 101 -46.32 -28.83 25.20
N PHE A 102 -47.37 -28.09 24.85
CA PHE A 102 -48.29 -27.49 25.80
C PHE A 102 -48.88 -28.63 26.63
N CYS A 103 -48.44 -28.78 27.88
CA CYS A 103 -49.10 -29.66 28.83
C CYS A 103 -50.27 -28.89 29.44
N ASP A 104 -51.49 -29.30 29.07
CA ASP A 104 -52.72 -28.94 29.75
C ASP A 104 -52.74 -29.48 31.19
N ALA A 105 -53.07 -28.63 32.15
CA ALA A 105 -53.59 -28.98 33.49
C ALA A 105 -54.40 -27.82 34.06
#